data_AF-A0A369QIV5-F1
#
_entry.id   AF-A0A369QIV5-F1
#
_cell.length_a   1.000
_cell.length_b   1.000
_cell.length_c   1.000
_cell.angle_alpha   90.00
_cell.angle_beta   90.00
_cell.angle_gamma   90.00
#
_symmetry.space_group_name_H-M   'P 1'
#
loop_
_entity.id
_entity.type
_entity.pdbx_description
1 polymer ?
#
loop_
_entity_poly.entity_id
_entity_poly.type
_entity_poly.pdbx_seq_one_letter_code
_entity_poly.pdbx_strand_id
1 'polypeptide(L)' 'MHHIMYISKAIVAIPEEELKEMVVHWGQNNERDSITGMLLYSGDHYVQLIEGPVENLKKLFIKIN' A
#
# COMPACT_ATOMS: atom_id res chain seq x y z
N MET A 1 -15.10 -10.15 1.39
CA MET A 1 -14.23 -8.96 1.39
C MET A 1 -13.36 -9.03 2.63
N HIS A 2 -12.05 -8.88 2.48
CA HIS A 2 -11.10 -8.90 3.60
C HIS A 2 -10.36 -7.56 3.65
N HIS A 3 -9.76 -7.25 4.79
CA HIS A 3 -8.92 -6.07 4.96
C HIS A 3 -7.64 -6.45 5.72
N ILE A 4 -6.56 -5.74 5.43
CA ILE A 4 -5.29 -5.82 6.14
C ILE A 4 -4.89 -4.39 6.51
N MET A 5 -4.56 -4.18 7.78
CA MET A 5 -3.97 -2.95 8.26
C MET A 5 -2.62 -3.25 8.88
N TYR A 6 -1.59 -2.52 8.49
CA TYR A 6 -0.26 -2.66 9.07
C TYR A 6 0.45 -1.31 9.18
N ILE A 7 1.46 -1.28 10.04
CA ILE A 7 2.34 -0.13 10.27
C ILE A 7 3.74 -0.56 9.89
N SER A 8 4.46 0.28 9.16
CA SER A 8 5.86 0.05 8.80
C SER A 8 6.70 1.29 9.03
N LYS A 9 8.02 1.08 9.06
CA LYS A 9 9.02 2.15 9.13
C LYS A 9 9.91 2.05 7.91
N ALA A 10 10.09 3.16 7.18
CA ALA A 10 10.99 3.19 6.03
C ALA A 10 12.45 3.09 6.49
N ILE A 11 13.20 2.22 5.80
CA ILE A 11 14.65 2.08 6.01
C ILE A 11 15.40 3.26 5.37
N VAL A 12 14.86 3.77 4.26
CA VAL A 12 15.39 4.92 3.50
C VAL A 12 14.27 5.93 3.32
N ALA A 13 14.54 7.21 3.56
CA ALA A 13 13.57 8.27 3.35
C ALA A 13 13.23 8.36 1.85
N ILE A 14 11.93 8.27 1.54
CA ILE A 14 11.41 8.45 0.19
C ILE A 14 11.03 9.93 0.04
N PRO A 15 11.56 10.66 -0.96
CA PRO A 15 11.11 12.01 -1.27
C PRO A 15 9.60 12.06 -1.50
N GLU A 16 8.93 13.10 -1.02
CA GLU A 16 7.46 13.21 -1.11
C GLU A 16 6.94 13.10 -2.55
N GLU A 17 7.62 13.73 -3.50
CA GLU A 17 7.22 13.69 -4.92
C GLU A 17 7.35 12.27 -5.51
N GLU A 18 8.40 11.54 -5.15
CA GLU A 18 8.56 10.13 -5.55
C GLU A 18 7.47 9.27 -4.92
N LEU A 19 7.14 9.49 -3.65
CA LEU A 19 6.06 8.76 -2.98
C LEU A 19 4.70 9.01 -3.65
N LYS A 20 4.41 10.24 -4.11
CA LYS A 20 3.17 10.54 -4.85
C LYS A 20 3.09 9.76 -6.16
N GLU A 21 4.19 9.71 -6.91
CA GLU A 21 4.26 8.93 -8.16
C GLU A 21 4.06 7.43 -7.91
N MET A 22 4.70 6.89 -6.86
CA MET A 22 4.53 5.50 -6.45
C MET A 22 3.08 5.19 -6.08
N VAL A 23 2.40 6.07 -5.33
CA VAL A 23 1.00 5.89 -4.93
C VAL A 23 0.06 5.87 -6.15
N VAL A 24 0.31 6.72 -7.16
CA VAL A 24 -0.45 6.68 -8.42
C VAL A 24 -0.26 5.33 -9.12
N HIS A 25 0.98 4.87 -9.23
CA HIS A 25 1.29 3.58 -9.86
C HIS A 25 0.67 2.40 -9.09
N TRP A 26 0.75 2.39 -7.76
CA TRP A 26 0.10 1.39 -6.92
C TRP A 26 -1.41 1.43 -7.04
N GLY A 27 -2.01 2.62 -7.16
CA GLY A 27 -3.44 2.80 -7.41
C GLY A 27 -3.91 2.06 -8.67
N GLN A 28 -3.18 2.18 -9.78
CA GLN A 28 -3.49 1.49 -11.04
C GLN A 28 -3.41 -0.04 -10.91
N ASN A 29 -2.41 -0.54 -10.19
CA ASN A 29 -2.28 -1.96 -9.90
C ASN A 29 -3.43 -2.47 -9.02
N ASN A 30 -3.80 -1.69 -8.00
CA ASN A 30 -4.87 -2.01 -7.08
C ASN A 30 -6.23 -2.03 -7.80
N GLU A 31 -6.51 -1.06 -8.68
CA GLU A 31 -7.73 -1.02 -9.49
C GLU A 31 -7.86 -2.29 -10.36
N ARG A 32 -6.79 -2.67 -11.07
CA ARG A 32 -6.74 -3.92 -11.85
C ARG A 32 -7.09 -5.14 -11.00
N ASP A 33 -6.61 -5.18 -9.76
CA ASP A 33 -6.75 -6.32 -8.86
C ASP A 33 -7.98 -6.22 -7.94
N SER A 34 -8.86 -5.23 -8.17
CA SER A 34 -10.05 -4.93 -7.34
C SER A 34 -9.71 -4.73 -5.86
N ILE A 35 -8.61 -4.03 -5.60
CA ILE A 35 -8.13 -3.64 -4.27
C ILE A 35 -8.35 -2.14 -4.09
N THR A 36 -8.82 -1.75 -2.92
CA THR A 36 -8.93 -0.34 -2.49
C THR A 36 -8.16 -0.16 -1.18
N GLY A 37 -7.97 1.08 -0.76
CA GLY A 37 -7.27 1.34 0.50
C GLY A 37 -6.80 2.77 0.67
N MET A 38 -5.97 2.95 1.69
CA MET A 38 -5.28 4.20 1.99
C MET A 38 -3.88 3.95 2.50
N LEU A 39 -2.98 4.88 2.20
CA LEU A 39 -1.64 4.97 2.77
C LEU A 39 -1.53 6.32 3.48
N LEU A 40 -1.24 6.28 4.78
CA LEU A 40 -0.91 7.45 5.58
C LEU A 40 0.58 7.39 5.92
N TYR A 41 1.24 8.53 5.96
CA TYR A 41 2.63 8.61 6.36
C TYR A 41 2.91 9.87 7.18
N SER A 42 3.89 9.77 8.08
CA SER A 42 4.42 10.89 8.86
C SER A 42 5.89 10.63 9.15
N GLY A 43 6.77 11.46 8.58
CA GLY A 43 8.20 11.21 8.60
C GLY A 43 8.54 9.88 7.92
N ASP A 44 9.19 8.98 8.66
CA ASP A 44 9.57 7.64 8.22
C ASP A 44 8.57 6.55 8.61
N HIS A 45 7.40 6.90 9.17
CA HIS A 45 6.37 5.94 9.57
C HIS A 45 5.22 5.92 8.57
N TYR A 46 4.76 4.71 8.24
CA TYR A 46 3.67 4.48 7.30
C TYR A 46 2.60 3.62 7.95
N VAL A 47 1.33 3.93 7.65
CA VAL A 47 0.16 3.13 8.00
C VAL A 47 -0.57 2.83 6.72
N GLN A 48 -0.77 1.55 6.40
CA GLN A 48 -1.51 1.15 5.22
C GLN A 48 -2.73 0.32 5.62
N LEU A 49 -3.87 0.66 5.02
CA LEU A 49 -5.08 -0.15 5.01
C LEU A 49 -5.35 -0.54 3.56
N ILE A 50 -5.52 -1.84 3.30
CA ILE A 50 -5.92 -2.38 2.00
C ILE A 50 -7.09 -3.33 2.18
N GLU A 51 -8.03 -3.32 1.24
CA GLU A 51 -9.20 -4.19 1.24
C GLU A 51 -9.53 -4.72 -0.16
N GLY A 52 -10.18 -5.88 -0.24
CA GLY A 52 -10.48 -6.52 -1.52
C GLY A 52 -10.69 -8.04 -1.43
N PRO A 53 -10.60 -8.75 -2.58
CA PRO A 53 -10.64 -10.21 -2.65
C PRO A 53 -9.48 -10.86 -1.89
N VAL A 54 -9.75 -11.91 -1.11
CA VAL A 54 -8.75 -12.55 -0.23
C VAL A 54 -7.51 -13.03 -0.97
N GLU A 55 -7.68 -13.61 -2.16
CA GLU A 55 -6.57 -14.15 -2.94
C GLU A 55 -5.71 -13.04 -3.55
N ASN A 56 -6.32 -11.90 -3.91
CA ASN A 56 -5.58 -10.74 -4.42
C ASN A 56 -4.84 -10.02 -3.29
N LEU A 57 -5.47 -9.89 -2.12
CA LEU A 57 -4.82 -9.35 -0.93
C LEU A 57 -3.64 -10.18 -0.45
N LYS A 58 -3.76 -11.52 -0.43
CA LYS A 58 -2.63 -12.40 -0.09
C LYS A 58 -1.46 -12.20 -1.05
N LYS A 59 -1.73 -12.15 -2.37
CA LYS A 59 -0.71 -11.90 -3.39
C LYS A 59 -0.03 -10.54 -3.22
N LEU A 60 -0.81 -9.49 -2.93
CA LEU A 60 -0.28 -8.16 -2.68
C LEU A 60 0.58 -8.13 -1.40
N PHE A 61 0.08 -8.71 -0.31
CA PHE A 61 0.78 -8.70 0.97
C PHE A 61 2.13 -9.44 0.92
N ILE A 62 2.22 -10.54 0.17
CA ILE A 62 3.49 -11.25 -0.07
C ILE A 62 4.52 -10.37 -0.79
N LYS A 63 4.10 -9.43 -1.64
CA LYS A 63 5.03 -8.53 -2.35
C LYS A 63 5.51 -7.36 -1.49
N ILE A 64 4.70 -6.97 -0.51
CA ILE A 64 4.98 -5.84 0.39
C ILE A 64 5.94 -6.24 1.51
N ASN A 65 5.85 -7.50 1.96
CA ASN A 65 6.57 -8.04 3.11
C ASN A 65 7.93 -8.65 2.72
#